data_AF-A0A850G7U2-F1
#
_entry.id   AF-A0A850G7U2-F1
#
_cell.length_a   1.000
_cell.length_b   1.000
_cell.length_c   1.000
_cell.angle_alpha   90.00
_cell.angle_beta   90.00
_cell.angle_gamma   90.00
#
_symmetry.space_group_name_H-M   'P 1'
#
loop_
_entity.id
_entity.type
_entity.pdbx_description
1 polymer ?
#
loop_
_entity_poly.entity_id
_entity_poly.type
_entity_poly.pdbx_seq_one_letter_code
_entity_poly.pdbx_strand_id
1 'polypeptide(L)' 'MNSRRKLEALGYGTTAKEMERFQRDYNCLPPKRLLPLTGRFDAATAKAIDLAYEVRTMFILTRDGD' A
#
# COMPACT_ATOMS: atom_id res chain seq x y z
N MET A 1 0.35 5.29 -13.19
CA MET A 1 0.52 3.85 -12.90
C MET A 1 -0.74 3.32 -12.22
N ASN A 2 -1.34 2.22 -12.69
CA ASN A 2 -2.54 1.64 -12.06
C ASN A 2 -2.19 1.02 -10.70
N SER A 3 -3.15 1.03 -9.76
CA SER A 3 -2.93 0.66 -8.36
C SER A 3 -2.45 -0.79 -8.16
N ARG A 4 -2.72 -1.73 -9.09
CA ARG A 4 -2.12 -3.08 -9.06
C ARG A 4 -0.60 -3.07 -9.21
N ARG A 5 -0.06 -2.29 -10.16
CA ARG A 5 1.39 -2.15 -10.34
C ARG A 5 2.05 -1.42 -9.18
N LYS A 6 1.34 -0.49 -8.54
CA LYS A 6 1.80 0.17 -7.31
C LYS A 6 1.90 -0.82 -6.15
N LEU A 7 0.94 -1.72 -6.02
CA LEU A 7 0.97 -2.79 -5.02
C LEU A 7 2.17 -3.73 -5.22
N GLU A 8 2.42 -4.15 -6.47
CA GLU A 8 3.59 -4.94 -6.83
C GLU A 8 4.90 -4.20 -6.54
N ALA A 9 4.99 -2.92 -6.90
CA ALA A 9 6.14 -2.09 -6.60
C ALA A 9 6.36 -1.92 -5.08
N LEU A 10 5.28 -1.91 -4.29
CA LEU A 10 5.32 -1.94 -2.82
C LEU A 10 5.78 -3.29 -2.24
N GLY A 11 5.92 -4.34 -3.06
CA GLY A 11 6.41 -5.65 -2.66
C GLY A 11 5.30 -6.65 -2.27
N TYR A 12 4.06 -6.41 -2.69
CA TYR A 12 2.91 -7.28 -2.44
C TYR A 12 2.38 -7.88 -3.76
N GLY A 13 1.82 -9.08 -3.70
CA GLY A 13 1.13 -9.67 -4.85
C GLY A 13 -0.31 -9.18 -5.05
N THR A 14 -0.98 -9.69 -6.09
CA THR A 14 -2.37 -9.35 -6.44
C THR A 14 -3.40 -10.38 -5.98
N THR A 15 -2.96 -11.44 -5.29
CA THR A 15 -3.85 -12.46 -4.71
C THR A 15 -4.61 -11.90 -3.51
N ALA A 16 -5.74 -12.51 -3.14
CA ALA A 16 -6.52 -12.07 -1.98
C ALA A 16 -5.70 -12.11 -0.68
N LYS A 17 -4.86 -13.14 -0.51
CA LYS A 17 -3.96 -13.28 0.66
C LYS A 17 -2.94 -12.15 0.74
N GLU A 18 -2.36 -11.77 -0.39
CA GLU A 18 -1.41 -10.65 -0.45
C GLU A 18 -2.10 -9.30 -0.22
N MET A 19 -3.35 -9.18 -0.67
CA MET A 19 -4.18 -8.00 -0.38
C MET A 19 -4.49 -7.87 1.11
N GLU A 20 -4.86 -8.95 1.79
CA GLU A 20 -5.08 -8.95 3.25
C GLU A 20 -3.79 -8.61 4.00
N ARG A 21 -2.65 -9.14 3.53
CA ARG A 21 -1.34 -8.81 4.08
C ARG A 21 -1.07 -7.31 3.96
N PHE A 22 -1.27 -6.73 2.78
CA PHE A 22 -1.14 -5.28 2.59
C PHE A 22 -2.07 -4.50 3.52
N GLN A 23 -3.37 -4.85 3.57
CA GLN A 23 -4.36 -4.15 4.40
C GLN A 23 -3.96 -4.18 5.89
N ARG A 24 -3.44 -5.32 6.36
CA ARG A 24 -2.95 -5.50 7.73
C ARG A 24 -1.73 -4.64 8.01
N ASP A 25 -0.71 -4.75 7.15
CA ASP A 25 0.55 -4.02 7.30
C ASP A 25 0.30 -2.51 7.25
N TYR A 26 -0.58 -2.06 6.36
CA TYR A 26 -0.99 -0.66 6.23
C TYR A 26 -1.71 -0.13 7.47
N ASN A 27 -2.58 -0.93 8.09
CA ASN A 27 -3.27 -0.56 9.33
C ASN A 27 -2.34 -0.49 10.55
N CYS A 28 -1.20 -1.18 10.51
CA CYS A 28 -0.17 -1.10 11.54
C CYS A 28 0.66 0.21 11.47
N LEU A 29 0.65 0.91 10.34
CA LEU A 29 1.39 2.16 10.18
C LEU A 29 0.65 3.32 10.89
N PRO A 30 1.37 4.19 11.62
CA PRO A 30 0.79 5.41 12.17
C PRO A 30 0.58 6.48 11.08
N PRO A 31 -0.49 7.31 11.17
CA PRO A 31 -1.61 7.17 12.10
C PRO A 31 -2.41 5.90 11.77
N LYS A 32 -2.88 5.17 12.80
CA LYS A 32 -3.62 3.90 12.62
C LYS A 32 -4.78 4.10 11.65
N ARG A 33 -4.82 3.28 10.61
CA ARG A 33 -5.90 3.27 9.61
C ARG A 33 -6.72 2.01 9.82
N LEU A 34 -8.01 2.07 9.50
CA LEU A 34 -8.95 0.97 9.70
C LEU A 34 -9.47 0.48 8.34
N LEU A 35 -8.58 -0.01 7.49
CA LEU A 35 -9.02 -0.79 6.33
C LEU A 35 -9.57 -2.14 6.81
N PRO A 36 -10.73 -2.58 6.32
CA PRO A 36 -11.19 -3.92 6.60
C PRO A 36 -10.29 -4.96 5.89
N LEU A 37 -9.92 -6.03 6.59
CA LEU A 37 -9.08 -7.12 6.06
C LEU A 37 -9.92 -8.07 5.18
N THR A 38 -10.38 -7.57 4.05
CA THR A 38 -11.30 -8.30 3.15
C THR A 38 -10.59 -9.11 2.08
N GLY A 39 -9.30 -8.83 1.83
CA GLY A 39 -8.55 -9.39 0.71
C GLY A 39 -9.03 -8.90 -0.66
N ARG A 40 -9.94 -7.93 -0.69
CA ARG A 40 -10.55 -7.42 -1.92
C ARG A 40 -9.90 -6.11 -2.34
N PHE A 41 -9.86 -5.92 -3.65
CA PHE A 41 -9.43 -4.67 -4.26
C PHE A 41 -10.60 -3.69 -4.36
N ASP A 42 -10.96 -3.07 -3.23
CA ASP A 42 -12.00 -2.04 -3.19
C ASP A 42 -11.42 -0.62 -3.32
N ALA A 43 -12.31 0.37 -3.41
CA ALA A 43 -11.91 1.77 -3.57
C ALA A 43 -11.09 2.30 -2.39
N ALA A 44 -11.33 1.81 -1.17
CA ALA A 44 -10.57 2.20 0.02
C ALA A 44 -9.14 1.64 -0.04
N THR A 45 -9.02 0.38 -0.41
CA THR A 45 -7.73 -0.31 -0.60
C THR A 45 -6.93 0.33 -1.73
N ALA A 46 -7.58 0.70 -2.84
CA ALA A 46 -6.91 1.41 -3.94
C ALA A 46 -6.29 2.75 -3.49
N LYS A 47 -7.04 3.57 -2.74
CA LYS A 47 -6.54 4.83 -2.17
C LYS A 47 -5.39 4.61 -1.19
N ALA A 48 -5.47 3.56 -0.38
CA ALA A 48 -4.41 3.20 0.55
C ALA A 48 -3.11 2.82 -0.16
N ILE A 49 -3.22 2.03 -1.24
CA ILE A 49 -2.07 1.65 -2.08
C ILE A 49 -1.45 2.89 -2.71
N ASP A 50 -2.27 3.79 -3.24
CA ASP A 50 -1.79 5.02 -3.86
C ASP A 50 -0.97 5.85 -2.86
N LEU A 51 -1.50 6.06 -1.65
CA LEU A 51 -0.78 6.82 -0.64
C LEU A 51 0.49 6.12 -0.15
N ALA A 52 0.43 4.81 0.12
CA ALA A 52 1.60 4.05 0.56
C ALA A 52 2.74 4.15 -0.47
N TYR A 53 2.39 4.09 -1.76
CA TYR A 53 3.34 4.24 -2.85
C TYR A 53 3.95 5.65 -2.90
N GLU A 54 3.13 6.70 -2.75
CA GLU A 54 3.62 8.08 -2.73
C GLU A 54 4.58 8.32 -1.56
N VAL A 55 4.24 7.85 -0.36
CA VAL A 55 5.11 7.97 0.83
C VAL A 55 6.45 7.27 0.61
N ARG A 56 6.44 6.03 0.08
CA ARG A 56 7.69 5.32 -0.24
C ARG A 56 8.52 6.08 -1.28
N THR A 57 7.87 6.64 -2.30
CA THR A 57 8.55 7.41 -3.35
C THR A 57 9.20 8.66 -2.77
N MET A 58 8.48 9.40 -1.92
CA MET A 58 9.07 10.55 -1.21
C MET A 58 10.25 10.15 -0.35
N PHE A 59 10.13 9.05 0.42
CA PHE A 59 11.22 8.58 1.27
C PHE A 59 12.48 8.21 0.48
N ILE A 60 12.33 7.55 -0.68
CA ILE A 60 13.45 7.24 -1.57
C ILE A 60 14.10 8.53 -2.06
N LEU A 61 13.31 9.49 -2.57
CA LEU A 61 13.83 10.77 -3.05
C LEU A 61 14.59 11.55 -1.97
N THR A 62 14.11 11.54 -0.73
CA THR A 62 14.79 12.21 0.39
C THR A 62 16.05 11.48 0.85
N ARG A 63 16.20 10.18 0.55
CA ARG A 63 17.36 9.39 0.96
C ARG A 63 18.49 9.43 -0.06
N ASP A 64 18.15 9.49 -1.35
CA ASP A 64 19.12 9.55 -2.45
C ASP A 64 19.53 11.00 -2.82
N GLY A 65 18.97 12.00 -2.13
CA GLY A 65 19.28 13.42 -2.32
C GLY A 65 20.35 13.99 -1.39
N ASP A 66 21.08 13.14 -0.65
CA ASP A 66 22.17 13.51 0.27
C ASP A 66 23.53 13.00 -0.25
#